data_AF-G0N6C4-F1
#
_entry.id   AF-G0N6C4-F1
#
_cell.length_a   1.000
_cell.length_b   1.000
_cell.length_c   1.000
_cell.angle_alpha   90.00
_cell.angle_beta   90.00
_cell.angle_gamma   90.00
#
_symmetry.space_group_name_H-M   'P 1'
#
loop_
_entity.id
_entity.type
_entity.pdbx_description
1 polymer ?
#
loop_
_entity_poly.entity_id
_entity_poly.type
_entity_poly.pdbx_seq_one_letter_code
_entity_poly.pdbx_strand_id
1 'polypeptide(L)'
;MIPFLLLLPILFLASNSAPADTSTHKPPSSLHHFEINHPDGINAIFDLLPKVCKKNGKTYKMGEEFDVGNLRYTCQEFGVYVIAGCRTHTGKPLKLGDIEVIDHVKFHCLAHGTSVYYRETACGKKGEVDCDKVPLPRGYEQAVKNEPIEATEKPPAHLTHVNGKELPKGWVLIHGGTKEADNKNDTLSTHILMYHPQLHHSAKHAY
;
A
#
# COMPACT_ATOMS: atom_id res chain seq x y z
N MET A 1 63.07 -39.62 -22.76
CA MET A 1 61.75 -40.21 -22.49
C MET A 1 61.53 -40.29 -21.00
N ILE A 2 60.89 -39.27 -20.43
CA ILE A 2 60.33 -39.21 -19.05
C ILE A 2 59.11 -38.27 -19.18
N PRO A 3 57.89 -38.65 -18.73
CA PRO A 3 56.67 -37.95 -19.11
C PRO A 3 56.43 -36.71 -18.25
N PHE A 4 55.86 -35.69 -18.89
CA PHE A 4 55.46 -34.41 -18.35
C PHE A 4 54.14 -34.57 -17.56
N LEU A 5 54.15 -34.38 -16.24
CA LEU A 5 52.95 -34.23 -15.41
C LEU A 5 52.42 -32.80 -15.57
N LEU A 6 51.33 -32.63 -16.31
CA LEU A 6 50.55 -31.39 -16.35
C LEU A 6 49.51 -31.39 -15.22
N LEU A 7 49.75 -30.59 -14.19
CA LEU A 7 48.74 -30.18 -13.22
C LEU A 7 47.99 -28.95 -13.78
N LEU A 8 46.71 -29.12 -14.12
CA LEU A 8 45.78 -28.01 -14.35
C LEU A 8 45.17 -27.53 -13.01
N PRO A 9 45.05 -26.22 -12.77
CA PRO A 9 44.26 -25.71 -11.66
C PRO A 9 42.77 -25.69 -12.02
N ILE A 10 41.96 -26.36 -11.20
CA ILE A 10 40.50 -26.39 -11.29
C ILE A 10 39.96 -25.05 -10.76
N LEU A 11 39.42 -24.22 -11.65
CA LEU A 11 38.60 -23.05 -11.30
C LEU A 11 37.20 -23.53 -10.88
N PHE A 12 36.93 -23.53 -9.58
CA PHE A 12 35.59 -23.68 -9.04
C PHE A 12 34.78 -22.40 -9.31
N LEU A 13 33.84 -22.46 -10.26
CA LEU A 13 32.76 -21.48 -10.38
C LEU A 13 31.71 -21.78 -9.31
N ALA A 14 31.73 -21.03 -8.22
CA ALA A 14 30.62 -20.99 -7.27
C ALA A 14 29.45 -20.22 -7.91
N SER A 15 28.42 -20.94 -8.33
CA SER A 15 27.15 -20.35 -8.74
C SER A 15 26.39 -19.89 -7.49
N ASN A 16 26.45 -18.59 -7.19
CA ASN A 16 25.53 -17.96 -6.25
C ASN A 16 24.11 -17.94 -6.86
N SER A 17 23.26 -18.88 -6.45
CA SER A 17 21.82 -18.74 -6.63
C SER A 17 21.30 -17.73 -5.62
N ALA A 18 20.98 -16.52 -6.10
CA ALA A 18 20.26 -15.53 -5.30
C ALA A 18 18.85 -16.06 -4.96
N PRO A 19 18.36 -15.90 -3.72
CA PRO A 19 16.99 -16.23 -3.38
C PRO A 19 16.02 -15.24 -4.06
N ALA A 20 14.89 -15.76 -4.53
CA ALA A 20 13.81 -14.97 -5.09
C ALA A 20 13.16 -14.12 -3.99
N ASP A 21 13.43 -12.81 -4.00
CA ASP A 21 12.77 -11.84 -3.13
C ASP A 21 11.28 -11.77 -3.46
N THR A 22 10.48 -12.33 -2.56
CA THR A 22 9.02 -12.16 -2.56
C THR A 22 8.73 -10.85 -1.83
N SER A 23 8.77 -9.73 -2.57
CA SER A 23 8.54 -8.41 -1.98
C SER A 23 7.06 -8.19 -1.67
N THR A 24 6.71 -8.32 -0.40
CA THR A 24 5.48 -7.76 0.18
C THR A 24 5.64 -6.24 0.22
N HIS A 25 5.21 -5.54 -0.84
CA HIS A 25 5.24 -4.07 -0.87
C HIS A 25 4.20 -3.49 0.09
N LYS A 26 4.58 -3.30 1.36
CA LYS A 26 3.88 -2.39 2.27
C LYS A 26 4.11 -0.96 1.74
N PRO A 27 3.07 -0.16 1.45
CA PRO A 27 3.27 1.19 0.95
C PRO A 27 4.03 2.03 1.98
N PRO A 28 4.97 2.90 1.56
CA PRO A 28 5.71 3.75 2.49
C PRO A 28 4.75 4.74 3.14
N SER A 29 4.62 4.67 4.46
CA SER A 29 3.94 5.68 5.26
C SER A 29 4.81 6.94 5.32
N SER A 30 4.33 8.08 4.81
CA SER A 30 4.95 9.38 5.05
C SER A 30 4.63 9.82 6.47
N LEU A 31 5.60 9.72 7.37
CA LEU A 31 5.47 10.27 8.73
C LEU A 31 5.87 11.75 8.69
N HIS A 32 4.95 12.63 9.05
CA HIS A 32 5.23 14.04 9.28
C HIS A 32 5.10 14.34 10.78
N HIS A 33 6.14 14.96 11.36
CA HIS A 33 6.17 15.39 12.75
C HIS A 33 5.79 16.86 12.82
N PHE A 34 4.78 17.20 13.64
CA PHE A 34 4.34 18.59 13.79
C PHE A 34 4.12 18.91 15.27
N GLU A 35 4.47 20.13 15.65
CA GLU A 35 4.23 20.67 16.98
C GLU A 35 2.92 21.47 16.97
N ILE A 36 1.92 21.04 17.74
CA ILE A 36 0.58 21.66 17.79
C ILE A 36 0.59 22.86 18.76
N ASN A 37 1.47 23.82 18.53
CA ASN A 37 1.51 25.09 19.28
C ASN A 37 1.09 26.29 18.40
N HIS A 38 0.37 26.04 17.29
CA HIS A 38 -0.13 27.11 16.40
C HIS A 38 -1.53 27.60 16.83
N PRO A 39 -1.78 28.92 16.91
CA PRO A 39 -3.07 29.48 17.34
C PRO A 39 -4.26 29.07 16.45
N ASP A 40 -4.00 28.76 15.18
CA ASP A 40 -5.02 28.34 14.20
C ASP A 40 -5.36 26.83 14.24
N GLY A 41 -4.74 26.07 15.15
CA GLY A 41 -5.00 24.65 15.34
C GLY A 41 -4.65 23.77 14.14
N ILE A 42 -5.31 22.61 14.02
CA ILE A 42 -4.98 21.58 13.00
C ILE A 42 -5.24 22.02 11.56
N ASN A 43 -6.05 23.06 11.33
CA ASN A 43 -6.34 23.55 9.98
C ASN A 43 -5.08 24.14 9.32
N ALA A 44 -4.26 24.86 10.08
CA ALA A 44 -2.98 25.34 9.58
C ALA A 44 -2.03 24.21 9.17
N ILE A 45 -2.16 23.02 9.79
CA ILE A 45 -1.37 21.84 9.41
C ILE A 45 -1.79 21.34 8.03
N PHE A 46 -3.09 21.30 7.72
CA PHE A 46 -3.59 20.90 6.40
C PHE A 46 -3.15 21.85 5.29
N ASP A 47 -3.04 23.15 5.57
CA ASP A 47 -2.53 24.14 4.61
C ASP A 47 -1.04 23.95 4.29
N LEU A 48 -0.28 23.36 5.22
CA LEU A 48 1.13 23.02 5.04
C LEU A 48 1.35 21.70 4.31
N LEU A 49 0.31 20.86 4.16
CA LEU A 49 0.44 19.61 3.46
C LEU A 49 0.60 19.83 1.95
N PRO A 50 1.31 18.93 1.25
CA PRO A 50 1.51 19.06 -0.18
C PRO A 50 0.18 19.12 -0.94
N LYS A 51 0.08 19.95 -1.97
CA LYS A 51 -1.10 19.98 -2.87
C LYS A 51 -0.96 19.04 -4.07
N VAL A 52 0.16 18.33 -4.14
CA VAL A 52 0.54 17.42 -5.23
C VAL A 52 1.05 16.12 -4.62
N CYS A 53 0.76 15.01 -5.28
CA CYS A 53 1.24 13.71 -4.86
C CYS A 53 2.63 13.46 -5.42
N LYS A 54 3.52 12.87 -4.60
CA LYS A 54 4.84 12.43 -5.06
C LYS A 54 4.96 10.93 -4.92
N LYS A 55 5.27 10.24 -6.01
CA LYS A 55 5.49 8.79 -6.00
C LYS A 55 6.49 8.38 -7.07
N ASN A 56 7.47 7.57 -6.68
CA ASN A 56 8.57 7.11 -7.54
C ASN A 56 9.29 8.26 -8.27
N GLY A 57 9.56 9.36 -7.55
CA GLY A 57 10.24 10.55 -8.09
C GLY A 57 9.39 11.42 -9.02
N LYS A 58 8.16 11.02 -9.33
CA LYS A 58 7.21 11.79 -10.15
C LYS A 58 6.24 12.57 -9.28
N THR A 59 5.76 13.70 -9.82
CA THR A 59 4.78 14.57 -9.18
C THR A 59 3.47 14.55 -9.97
N TYR A 60 2.34 14.40 -9.29
CA TYR A 60 1.01 14.30 -9.87
C TYR A 60 0.09 15.37 -9.28
N LYS A 61 -0.74 15.98 -10.11
CA LYS A 61 -1.72 16.98 -9.69
C LYS A 61 -2.92 16.31 -9.02
N MET A 62 -3.64 17.05 -8.19
CA MET A 62 -4.92 16.61 -7.65
C MET A 62 -5.87 16.17 -8.78
N GLY A 63 -6.49 15.00 -8.61
CA GLY A 63 -7.37 14.38 -9.60
C GLY A 63 -6.64 13.62 -10.71
N GLU A 64 -5.31 13.74 -10.82
CA GLU A 64 -4.53 13.02 -11.82
C GLU A 64 -4.48 11.53 -11.49
N GLU A 65 -4.77 10.70 -12.49
CA GLU A 65 -4.63 9.25 -12.41
C GLU A 65 -3.26 8.80 -12.92
N PHE A 66 -2.66 7.86 -12.21
CA PHE A 66 -1.36 7.32 -12.59
C PHE A 66 -1.20 5.87 -12.13
N ASP A 67 -0.32 5.14 -12.81
CA ASP A 67 -0.11 3.72 -12.55
C ASP A 67 1.27 3.48 -11.93
N VAL A 68 1.34 2.57 -10.98
CA VAL A 68 2.60 2.02 -10.45
C VAL A 68 2.49 0.51 -10.42
N GLY A 69 3.26 -0.15 -11.28
CA GLY A 69 3.08 -1.58 -11.56
C GLY A 69 1.67 -1.81 -12.10
N ASN A 70 0.95 -2.76 -11.50
CA ASN A 70 -0.40 -3.12 -11.92
C ASN A 70 -1.48 -2.39 -11.12
N LEU A 71 -1.12 -1.43 -10.26
CA LEU A 71 -2.07 -0.66 -9.45
C LEU A 71 -2.27 0.73 -10.06
N ARG A 72 -3.53 1.14 -10.11
CA ARG A 72 -3.97 2.46 -10.55
C ARG A 72 -4.26 3.33 -9.34
N TYR A 73 -3.77 4.56 -9.36
CA TYR A 73 -3.90 5.52 -8.28
C TYR A 73 -4.58 6.79 -8.78
N THR A 74 -5.27 7.49 -7.89
CA THR A 74 -5.74 8.85 -8.11
C THR A 74 -5.14 9.74 -7.04
N CYS A 75 -4.48 10.81 -7.45
CA CYS A 75 -3.96 11.81 -6.52
C CYS A 75 -5.11 12.61 -5.90
N GLN A 76 -5.09 12.77 -4.59
CA GLN A 76 -6.09 13.51 -3.82
C GLN A 76 -5.48 14.78 -3.21
N GLU A 77 -6.33 15.55 -2.54
CA GLU A 77 -5.92 16.67 -1.70
C GLU A 77 -4.90 16.26 -0.65
N PHE A 78 -4.13 17.21 -0.14
CA PHE A 78 -3.11 16.98 0.90
C PHE A 78 -1.99 16.00 0.49
N GLY A 79 -1.81 15.78 -0.82
CA GLY A 79 -0.67 15.07 -1.38
C GLY A 79 -0.74 13.56 -1.18
N VAL A 80 -1.89 13.06 -0.74
CA VAL A 80 -2.16 11.64 -0.56
C VAL A 80 -2.82 11.05 -1.80
N TYR A 81 -2.72 9.74 -1.99
CA TYR A 81 -3.33 9.04 -3.11
C TYR A 81 -4.28 7.96 -2.61
N VAL A 82 -5.29 7.66 -3.43
CA VAL A 82 -6.18 6.51 -3.26
C VAL A 82 -5.89 5.47 -4.31
N ILE A 83 -6.11 4.19 -3.98
CA ILE A 83 -6.01 3.11 -4.98
C ILE A 83 -7.35 3.04 -5.72
N ALA A 84 -7.32 3.32 -7.01
CA ALA A 84 -8.49 3.38 -7.88
C ALA A 84 -8.85 2.02 -8.49
N GLY A 85 -7.86 1.15 -8.68
CA GLY A 85 -8.06 -0.14 -9.33
C GLY A 85 -6.74 -0.77 -9.75
N CYS A 86 -6.82 -1.63 -10.76
CA CYS A 86 -5.67 -2.32 -11.33
C CYS A 86 -5.58 -2.07 -12.83
N ARG A 87 -4.44 -2.43 -13.42
CA ARG A 87 -4.22 -2.37 -14.87
C ARG A 87 -3.69 -3.72 -15.34
N THR A 88 -4.25 -4.23 -16.44
CA THR A 88 -3.76 -5.44 -17.09
C THR A 88 -2.39 -5.21 -17.73
N HIS A 89 -1.64 -6.28 -18.02
CA HIS A 89 -0.43 -6.16 -18.84
C HIS A 89 -0.66 -5.52 -20.22
N THR A 90 -1.86 -5.69 -20.81
CA THR A 90 -2.26 -5.02 -22.07
C THR A 90 -2.64 -3.55 -21.88
N GLY A 91 -2.71 -3.11 -20.64
CA GLY A 91 -2.97 -1.73 -20.26
C GLY A 91 -4.44 -1.39 -20.03
N LYS A 92 -5.35 -2.36 -20.07
CA LYS A 92 -6.78 -2.16 -19.77
C LYS A 92 -6.97 -1.84 -18.28
N PRO A 93 -7.76 -0.82 -17.93
CA PRO A 93 -8.12 -0.55 -16.54
C PRO A 93 -9.14 -1.56 -16.01
N LEU A 94 -8.95 -1.99 -14.77
CA LEU A 94 -9.87 -2.80 -13.97
C LEU A 94 -10.24 -2.04 -12.69
N LYS A 95 -11.50 -2.12 -12.29
CA LYS A 95 -11.99 -1.58 -11.02
C LYS A 95 -11.68 -2.54 -9.88
N LEU A 96 -11.65 -2.01 -8.66
CA LEU A 96 -11.60 -2.85 -7.47
C LEU A 96 -12.86 -3.71 -7.39
N GLY A 97 -12.67 -5.02 -7.18
CA GLY A 97 -13.72 -6.03 -7.21
C GLY A 97 -13.84 -6.77 -8.55
N ASP A 98 -13.14 -6.35 -9.61
CA ASP A 98 -13.26 -6.98 -10.92
C ASP A 98 -12.58 -8.35 -10.97
N ILE A 99 -13.29 -9.30 -11.58
CA ILE A 99 -12.76 -10.58 -12.04
C ILE A 99 -13.16 -10.74 -13.50
N GLU A 100 -12.19 -10.64 -14.40
CA GLU A 100 -12.45 -10.66 -15.85
C GLU A 100 -11.59 -11.69 -16.56
N VAL A 101 -12.10 -12.25 -17.65
CA VAL A 101 -11.32 -13.10 -18.57
C VAL A 101 -11.15 -12.34 -19.86
N ILE A 102 -9.90 -12.10 -20.25
CA ILE A 102 -9.53 -11.43 -21.49
C ILE A 102 -8.46 -12.26 -22.16
N ASP A 103 -8.73 -12.69 -23.39
CA ASP A 103 -7.77 -13.38 -24.25
C ASP A 103 -7.06 -14.56 -23.55
N HIS A 104 -7.85 -15.47 -22.99
CA HIS A 104 -7.37 -16.66 -22.25
C HIS A 104 -6.54 -16.33 -20.99
N VAL A 105 -6.74 -15.16 -20.39
CA VAL A 105 -6.15 -14.79 -19.10
C VAL A 105 -7.24 -14.30 -18.17
N LYS A 106 -7.34 -14.90 -16.98
CA LYS A 106 -8.21 -14.43 -15.90
C LYS A 106 -7.46 -13.44 -15.02
N PHE A 107 -8.05 -12.26 -14.88
CA PHE A 107 -7.56 -11.15 -14.08
C PHE A 107 -8.41 -11.05 -12.81
N HIS A 108 -7.75 -10.93 -11.67
CA HIS A 108 -8.38 -10.58 -10.39
C HIS A 108 -7.83 -9.24 -9.95
N CYS A 109 -8.70 -8.26 -9.72
CA CYS A 109 -8.38 -6.98 -9.09
C CYS A 109 -9.25 -6.84 -7.84
N LEU A 110 -8.87 -7.51 -6.76
CA LEU A 110 -9.70 -7.63 -5.56
C LEU A 110 -9.20 -6.74 -4.44
N ALA A 111 -10.10 -6.34 -3.55
CA ALA A 111 -9.80 -5.50 -2.41
C ALA A 111 -10.31 -6.11 -1.12
N HIS A 112 -9.51 -6.02 -0.06
CA HIS A 112 -9.92 -6.37 1.31
C HIS A 112 -9.24 -5.43 2.32
N GLY A 113 -10.03 -4.79 3.17
CA GLY A 113 -9.54 -3.71 4.05
C GLY A 113 -8.93 -2.57 3.23
N THR A 114 -7.65 -2.28 3.47
CA THR A 114 -6.85 -1.28 2.71
C THR A 114 -5.91 -1.91 1.67
N SER A 115 -5.98 -3.23 1.51
CA SER A 115 -5.08 -3.99 0.64
C SER A 115 -5.75 -4.35 -0.68
N VAL A 116 -4.97 -4.32 -1.77
CA VAL A 116 -5.39 -4.72 -3.11
C VAL A 116 -4.60 -5.94 -3.56
N TYR A 117 -5.31 -6.91 -4.11
CA TYR A 117 -4.82 -8.21 -4.54
C TYR A 117 -5.00 -8.33 -6.04
N TYR A 118 -3.88 -8.32 -6.74
CA TYR A 118 -3.85 -8.44 -8.19
C TYR A 118 -3.27 -9.78 -8.62
N ARG A 119 -3.94 -10.48 -9.56
CA ARG A 119 -3.44 -11.74 -10.13
C ARG A 119 -3.88 -11.92 -11.57
N GLU A 120 -2.95 -12.30 -12.43
CA GLU A 120 -3.21 -12.81 -13.78
C GLU A 120 -3.02 -14.33 -13.79
N THR A 121 -3.83 -15.07 -14.54
CA THR A 121 -3.69 -16.53 -14.71
C THR A 121 -4.14 -16.95 -16.10
N ALA A 122 -3.22 -17.52 -16.88
CA ALA A 122 -3.56 -18.11 -18.17
C ALA A 122 -4.55 -19.28 -17.99
N CYS A 123 -5.57 -19.34 -18.83
CA CYS A 123 -6.67 -20.29 -18.73
C CYS A 123 -7.40 -20.51 -20.06
N GLY A 124 -8.05 -21.67 -20.20
CA GLY A 124 -8.92 -21.98 -21.33
C GLY A 124 -8.22 -22.49 -22.59
N LYS A 125 -6.88 -22.59 -22.63
CA LYS A 125 -6.17 -23.34 -23.68
C LYS A 125 -5.95 -24.80 -23.28
N LYS A 126 -5.63 -25.64 -24.26
CA LYS A 126 -5.36 -27.07 -24.05
C LYS A 126 -4.19 -27.24 -23.07
N GLY A 127 -4.44 -27.91 -21.94
CA GLY A 127 -3.45 -28.12 -20.87
C GLY A 127 -3.45 -27.02 -19.79
N GLU A 128 -4.20 -25.94 -19.98
CA GLU A 128 -4.45 -24.94 -18.95
C GLU A 128 -5.73 -25.28 -18.16
N VAL A 129 -5.86 -24.65 -17.00
CA VAL A 129 -7.10 -24.72 -16.22
C VAL A 129 -8.22 -23.99 -16.95
N ASP A 130 -9.46 -24.45 -16.77
CA ASP A 130 -10.63 -23.71 -17.18
C ASP A 130 -10.68 -22.35 -16.46
N CYS A 131 -10.97 -21.27 -17.18
CA CYS A 131 -11.05 -19.94 -16.61
C CYS A 131 -12.06 -19.85 -15.45
N ASP A 132 -13.16 -20.61 -15.51
CA ASP A 132 -14.16 -20.61 -14.45
C ASP A 132 -13.65 -21.30 -13.17
N LYS A 133 -12.65 -22.18 -13.31
CA LYS A 133 -12.06 -22.94 -12.20
C LYS A 133 -10.79 -22.32 -11.65
N VAL A 134 -10.32 -21.21 -12.19
CA VAL A 134 -9.18 -20.47 -11.62
C VAL A 134 -9.58 -19.94 -10.23
N PRO A 135 -8.86 -20.33 -9.16
CA PRO A 135 -9.18 -19.91 -7.81
C PRO A 135 -8.75 -18.46 -7.54
N LEU A 136 -9.33 -17.88 -6.49
CA LEU A 136 -8.95 -16.56 -5.99
C LEU A 136 -7.46 -16.52 -5.60
N PRO A 137 -6.84 -15.32 -5.54
CA PRO A 137 -5.48 -15.18 -5.05
C PRO A 137 -5.39 -15.64 -3.59
N ARG A 138 -4.44 -16.54 -3.26
CA ARG A 138 -4.29 -17.09 -1.90
C ARG A 138 -4.20 -16.01 -0.82
N GLY A 139 -3.48 -14.92 -1.10
CA GLY A 139 -3.37 -13.79 -0.17
C GLY A 139 -4.71 -13.12 0.11
N TYR A 140 -5.60 -13.02 -0.88
CA TYR A 140 -6.94 -12.50 -0.69
C TYR A 140 -7.79 -13.46 0.16
N GLU A 141 -7.75 -14.75 -0.15
CA GLU A 141 -8.49 -15.77 0.62
C GLU A 141 -8.05 -15.81 2.08
N GLN A 142 -6.75 -15.70 2.35
CA GLN A 142 -6.21 -15.63 3.70
C GLN A 142 -6.65 -14.35 4.42
N ALA A 143 -6.63 -13.20 3.74
CA ALA A 143 -7.05 -11.93 4.34
C ALA A 143 -8.53 -11.92 4.72
N VAL A 144 -9.39 -12.52 3.89
CA VAL A 144 -10.82 -12.68 4.17
C VAL A 144 -11.06 -13.66 5.33
N LYS A 145 -10.32 -14.78 5.38
CA LYS A 145 -10.47 -15.80 6.43
C LYS A 145 -9.93 -15.37 7.79
N ASN A 146 -8.83 -14.63 7.79
CA ASN A 146 -8.13 -14.21 9.00
C ASN A 146 -8.70 -12.90 9.57
N GLU A 147 -9.81 -12.39 9.06
CA GLU A 147 -10.44 -11.19 9.59
C GLU A 147 -10.76 -11.44 11.07
N PRO A 148 -10.05 -10.79 12.02
CA PRO A 148 -10.37 -10.92 13.41
C PRO A 148 -11.73 -10.25 13.61
N ILE A 149 -12.64 -10.91 14.32
CA ILE A 149 -13.65 -10.22 15.13
C ILE A 149 -12.82 -9.28 16.01
N GLU A 150 -12.78 -8.00 15.63
CA GLU A 150 -12.30 -6.86 16.40
C GLU A 150 -11.14 -7.22 17.35
N ALA A 151 -9.92 -7.29 16.79
CA ALA A 151 -8.72 -7.52 17.58
C ALA A 151 -8.67 -6.49 18.72
N THR A 152 -8.89 -7.00 19.93
CA THR A 152 -9.09 -6.27 21.17
C THR A 152 -7.77 -5.78 21.76
N GLU A 153 -6.83 -5.37 20.90
CA GLU A 153 -5.73 -4.51 21.31
C GLU A 153 -6.24 -3.09 21.16
N LYS A 154 -6.61 -2.46 22.28
CA LYS A 154 -7.02 -1.05 22.32
C LYS A 154 -5.95 -0.25 21.57
N PRO A 155 -6.23 0.25 20.34
CA PRO A 155 -5.24 0.99 19.58
C PRO A 155 -4.82 2.21 20.42
N PRO A 156 -3.57 2.69 20.34
CA PRO A 156 -3.20 3.97 20.96
C PRO A 156 -4.24 5.00 20.54
N ALA A 157 -4.83 5.73 21.49
CA ALA A 157 -6.04 6.52 21.28
C ALA A 157 -5.92 7.40 20.02
N HIS A 158 -6.46 6.91 18.91
CA HIS A 158 -6.43 7.59 17.63
C HIS A 158 -7.54 8.62 17.66
N LEU A 159 -7.16 9.89 17.62
CA LEU A 159 -8.14 10.96 17.55
C LEU A 159 -8.49 11.18 16.08
N THR A 160 -9.75 10.94 15.75
CA THR A 160 -10.36 11.33 14.46
C THR A 160 -10.92 12.74 14.51
N HIS A 161 -10.91 13.37 15.68
CA HIS A 161 -11.42 14.71 15.93
C HIS A 161 -10.36 15.55 16.65
N VAL A 162 -10.23 16.81 16.26
CA VAL A 162 -9.40 17.80 16.97
C VAL A 162 -10.23 19.06 17.16
N ASN A 163 -10.35 19.52 18.40
CA ASN A 163 -11.17 20.68 18.78
C ASN A 163 -12.63 20.60 18.25
N GLY A 164 -13.22 19.40 18.26
CA GLY A 164 -14.57 19.16 17.79
C GLY A 164 -14.75 19.08 16.27
N LYS A 165 -13.67 19.23 15.48
CA LYS A 165 -13.69 19.08 14.02
C LYS A 165 -13.16 17.70 13.61
N GLU A 166 -13.90 17.02 12.75
CA GLU A 166 -13.51 15.71 12.19
C GLU A 166 -12.35 15.88 11.18
N LEU A 167 -11.38 14.95 11.23
CA LEU A 167 -10.30 14.89 10.27
C LEU A 167 -10.79 14.32 8.92
N PRO A 168 -10.19 14.74 7.78
CA PRO A 168 -10.55 14.17 6.49
C PRO A 168 -10.34 12.65 6.46
N LYS A 169 -11.15 11.94 5.66
CA LYS A 169 -11.13 10.47 5.61
C LYS A 169 -9.71 9.91 5.39
N GLY A 170 -9.32 8.97 6.24
CA GLY A 170 -8.01 8.35 6.23
C GLY A 170 -6.97 9.04 7.12
N TRP A 171 -7.20 10.28 7.56
CA TRP A 171 -6.29 10.97 8.48
C TRP A 171 -6.63 10.64 9.94
N VAL A 172 -5.61 10.36 10.74
CA VAL A 172 -5.72 10.17 12.18
C VAL A 172 -4.62 10.93 12.90
N LEU A 173 -4.91 11.39 14.11
CA LEU A 173 -3.89 11.95 15.00
C LEU A 173 -3.49 10.89 16.04
N ILE A 174 -2.18 10.70 16.19
CA ILE A 174 -1.59 9.77 17.16
C ILE A 174 -0.83 10.59 18.19
N HIS A 175 -1.05 10.30 19.47
CA HIS A 175 -0.27 10.91 20.53
C HIS A 175 1.15 10.34 20.53
N GLY A 176 2.14 11.20 20.30
CA GLY A 176 3.56 10.85 20.21
C GLY A 176 4.33 10.96 21.53
N GLY A 177 3.64 11.35 22.61
CA GLY A 177 4.19 11.47 23.95
C GLY A 177 4.18 12.90 24.50
N THR A 178 4.43 13.02 25.80
CA THR A 178 4.51 14.30 26.53
C THR A 178 5.91 14.48 27.10
N LYS A 179 6.44 15.70 27.02
CA LYS A 179 7.67 16.11 27.72
C LYS A 179 7.36 17.27 28.65
N GLU A 180 7.91 17.22 29.86
CA GLU A 180 7.89 18.37 30.76
C GLU A 180 8.87 19.42 30.22
N ALA A 181 8.43 20.66 30.11
CA ALA A 181 9.31 21.76 29.74
C ALA A 181 10.23 22.11 30.94
N ASP A 182 11.47 22.52 30.66
CA ASP A 182 12.50 22.81 31.68
C ASP A 182 12.10 23.90 32.69
N ASN A 183 11.03 24.66 32.41
CA ASN A 183 10.42 25.62 33.32
C ASN A 183 9.09 25.07 33.85
N LYS A 184 9.04 24.83 35.17
CA LYS A 184 7.87 24.30 35.92
C LYS A 184 6.55 24.97 35.51
N ASN A 185 5.76 24.25 34.70
CA ASN A 185 4.29 24.19 34.60
C ASN A 185 3.80 23.94 33.17
N ASP A 186 4.67 24.00 32.15
CA ASP A 186 4.28 23.73 30.77
C ASP A 186 4.59 22.27 30.38
N THR A 187 3.59 21.59 29.81
CA THR A 187 3.73 20.24 29.26
C THR A 187 3.65 20.30 27.75
N LEU A 188 4.71 19.85 27.07
CA LEU A 188 4.77 19.76 25.61
C LEU A 188 4.20 18.42 25.16
N SER A 189 3.09 18.46 24.43
CA SER A 189 2.42 17.26 23.92
C SER A 189 2.68 17.11 22.42
N THR A 190 3.39 16.05 22.06
CA THR A 190 3.74 15.73 20.67
C THR A 190 2.62 14.93 20.01
N HIS A 191 2.28 15.28 18.78
CA HIS A 191 1.26 14.58 18.01
C HIS A 191 1.75 14.30 16.59
N ILE A 192 1.35 13.14 16.06
CA ILE A 192 1.72 12.67 14.73
C ILE A 192 0.45 12.59 13.90
N LEU A 193 0.40 13.33 12.81
CA LEU A 193 -0.69 13.26 11.84
C LEU A 193 -0.36 12.18 10.81
N MET A 194 -1.13 11.09 10.79
CA MET A 194 -0.87 9.91 9.97
C MET A 194 -2.02 9.66 8.99
N TYR A 195 -1.69 9.37 7.73
CA TYR A 195 -2.66 8.98 6.71
C TYR A 195 -2.68 7.46 6.49
N HIS A 196 -3.85 6.88 6.61
CA HIS A 196 -4.16 5.52 6.20
C HIS A 196 -4.66 5.52 4.74
N PRO A 197 -3.96 4.83 3.82
CA PRO A 197 -4.38 4.73 2.42
C PRO A 197 -5.83 4.26 2.29
N GLN A 198 -6.60 4.97 1.47
CA GLN A 198 -7.99 4.63 1.19
C GLN A 198 -8.12 3.95 -0.16
N LEU A 199 -9.11 3.06 -0.26
CA LEU A 199 -9.55 2.50 -1.53
C LEU A 199 -10.63 3.41 -2.11
N HIS A 200 -10.56 3.68 -3.42
CA HIS A 200 -11.66 4.34 -4.11
C HIS A 200 -12.87 3.41 -4.07
N HIS A 201 -14.06 3.93 -3.74
CA HIS A 201 -15.27 3.15 -3.44
C HIS A 201 -15.37 1.87 -4.29
N SER A 202 -15.08 0.72 -3.66
CA SER A 202 -15.46 -0.59 -4.21
C SER A 202 -16.94 -0.72 -3.89
N ALA A 203 -17.77 -1.01 -4.90
CA ALA A 203 -19.10 -1.53 -4.63
C ALA A 203 -18.92 -2.71 -3.66
N LYS A 204 -19.62 -2.68 -2.52
CA LYS A 204 -19.64 -3.82 -1.61
C LYS A 204 -20.14 -5.02 -2.42
N HIS A 205 -19.30 -6.04 -2.58
CA HIS A 205 -19.78 -7.34 -3.04
C HIS A 205 -20.65 -7.92 -1.92
N ALA A 206 -21.97 -7.84 -2.10
CA ALA A 206 -22.90 -8.72 -1.40
C ALA A 206 -22.65 -10.12 -1.97
N TYR A 207 -22.10 -11.00 -1.14
CA TYR A 207 -22.14 -12.45 -1.37
C TYR A 207 -23.53 -12.98 -1.02
#